data_AF-A0A1S1YSI3-F1
#
_entry.id   AF-A0A1S1YSI3-F1
#
_cell.length_a   1.000
_cell.length_b   1.000
_cell.length_c   1.000
_cell.angle_alpha   90.00
_cell.angle_beta   90.00
_cell.angle_gamma   90.00
#
_symmetry.space_group_name_H-M   'P 1'
#
loop_
_entity.id
_entity.type
_entity.pdbx_description
1 polymer ?
#
loop_
_entity_poly.entity_id
_entity_poly.type
_entity_poly.pdbx_seq_one_letter_code
_entity_poly.pdbx_strand_id
1 'polypeptide(L)'
;MNKYFCLTLSLVLSLLLFNCGKSFEDTTSDKVIHFSAYHQPLNFEAKIIDEKLYLKDNQNKTYELKHTPSASGTKYTDGTYEFWTKGNDFIWSKSSQIICKGSKTIQIDTIVGDYGSDSYLKRKEGYDWVGVRISKFDENKINIKIRSRVDKKKPTCTADMIAFQEKNGVFHAFLNGAKVLFTFQDNTLDISSENGDALAYYCSGGGSMINTYQKLDQPLDKKQVDQRTYTAVESLFDITFFVSANNIKGKQIIEIQTNGLKYDETLKVPFDGTIVQTYVEDLNLDVSPELIIVGRNDNNEGVILAYSTNNKKSISQVYFPPINDDKDLSTGYMGNDDFSVVETTLIQRFPYYENGKTEGKVKQIQYKLKDGEASRKFVVDRVIKF
;
A
#
# COMPACT_ATOMS: atom_id res chain seq x y z
N MET A 1 -62.02 47.67 45.33
CA MET A 1 -62.63 47.03 44.13
C MET A 1 -61.50 46.58 43.21
N ASN A 2 -61.48 45.28 42.86
CA ASN A 2 -60.68 44.54 41.84
C ASN A 2 -59.16 44.82 41.72
N LYS A 3 -58.27 43.92 42.18
CA LYS A 3 -57.78 42.65 41.58
C LYS A 3 -56.84 42.82 40.37
N TYR A 4 -55.54 42.57 40.58
CA TYR A 4 -54.55 41.97 39.65
C TYR A 4 -53.52 41.23 40.52
N PHE A 5 -53.61 39.90 40.70
CA PHE A 5 -53.03 38.82 39.88
C PHE A 5 -51.49 38.93 39.71
N CYS A 6 -50.75 38.24 40.58
CA CYS A 6 -49.35 37.87 40.36
C CYS A 6 -49.25 36.36 40.61
N LEU A 7 -49.07 35.61 39.52
CA LEU A 7 -48.99 34.15 39.51
C LEU A 7 -47.54 33.75 39.80
N THR A 8 -47.29 33.11 40.93
CA THR A 8 -46.00 32.46 41.22
C THR A 8 -45.97 31.09 40.53
N LEU A 9 -45.09 30.96 39.54
CA LEU A 9 -44.84 29.70 38.85
C LEU A 9 -43.94 28.83 39.73
N SER A 10 -44.53 27.82 40.37
CA SER A 10 -43.84 26.87 41.23
C SER A 10 -43.05 25.85 40.38
N LEU A 11 -41.79 25.69 40.75
CA LEU A 11 -40.80 24.79 40.16
C LEU A 11 -41.18 23.33 40.43
N VAL A 12 -41.57 22.57 39.40
CA VAL A 12 -41.74 21.11 39.50
C VAL A 12 -40.48 20.45 38.96
N LEU A 13 -39.65 19.95 39.88
CA LEU A 13 -38.47 19.13 39.61
C LEU A 13 -38.94 17.69 39.37
N SER A 14 -39.13 17.31 38.10
CA SER A 14 -39.38 15.93 37.70
C SER A 14 -38.06 15.15 37.65
N LEU A 15 -37.81 14.35 38.68
CA LEU A 15 -36.83 13.26 38.61
C LEU A 15 -37.34 12.20 37.62
N LEU A 16 -36.80 12.21 36.40
CA LEU A 16 -36.85 11.06 35.50
C LEU A 16 -35.61 10.21 35.75
N LEU A 17 -35.81 9.10 36.48
CA LEU A 17 -34.87 7.99 36.54
C LEU A 17 -34.78 7.37 35.13
N PHE A 18 -33.82 7.83 34.34
CA PHE A 18 -33.47 7.14 33.11
C PHE A 18 -32.64 5.90 33.45
N ASN A 19 -33.33 4.78 33.29
CA ASN A 19 -32.89 3.40 33.24
C ASN A 19 -31.51 3.26 32.55
N CYS A 20 -30.43 3.14 33.34
CA CYS A 20 -29.10 2.82 32.84
C CYS A 20 -29.01 1.29 32.69
N GLY A 21 -29.70 0.76 31.68
CA GLY A 21 -29.55 -0.61 31.21
C GLY A 21 -28.72 -0.62 29.94
N LYS A 22 -27.42 -0.30 30.04
CA LYS A 22 -26.47 -0.77 29.02
C LYS A 22 -26.23 -2.24 29.33
N SER A 23 -26.94 -3.12 28.64
CA SER A 23 -26.49 -4.48 28.43
C SER A 23 -25.09 -4.37 27.82
N PHE A 24 -24.07 -4.69 28.62
CA PHE A 24 -22.79 -5.09 28.09
C PHE A 24 -23.07 -6.34 27.24
N GLU A 25 -23.01 -6.19 25.92
CA GLU A 25 -22.87 -7.35 25.06
C GLU A 25 -21.55 -8.01 25.43
N ASP A 26 -21.70 -9.20 25.99
CA ASP A 26 -20.66 -10.13 26.36
C ASP A 26 -19.77 -10.39 25.13
N THR A 27 -18.50 -10.00 25.23
CA THR A 27 -17.53 -10.14 24.12
C THR A 27 -16.87 -11.51 24.18
N THR A 28 -17.66 -12.57 24.03
CA THR A 28 -17.12 -13.88 23.65
C THR A 28 -16.77 -13.84 22.16
N SER A 29 -15.54 -13.44 21.86
CA SER A 29 -14.98 -13.51 20.52
C SER A 29 -14.47 -14.94 20.27
N ASP A 30 -15.26 -15.77 19.60
CA ASP A 30 -14.84 -17.10 19.06
C ASP A 30 -13.73 -17.01 17.98
N LYS A 31 -13.23 -15.80 17.69
CA LYS A 31 -12.21 -15.52 16.69
C LYS A 31 -10.85 -16.08 17.14
N VAL A 32 -10.31 -17.00 16.35
CA VAL A 32 -8.91 -17.43 16.47
C VAL A 32 -8.00 -16.31 15.95
N ILE A 33 -7.01 -15.93 16.76
CA ILE A 33 -6.00 -14.96 16.40
C ILE A 33 -4.68 -15.71 16.22
N HIS A 34 -4.04 -15.54 15.07
CA HIS A 34 -2.74 -16.14 14.80
C HIS A 34 -1.63 -15.13 15.10
N PHE A 35 -0.55 -15.58 15.72
CA PHE A 35 0.65 -14.78 16.00
C PHE A 35 1.88 -15.51 15.50
N SER A 36 2.88 -14.76 15.01
CA SER A 36 4.16 -15.31 14.54
C SER A 36 5.33 -14.56 15.16
N ALA A 37 6.31 -15.30 15.69
CA ALA A 37 7.51 -14.74 16.28
C ALA A 37 8.47 -14.22 15.21
N TYR A 38 9.20 -13.17 15.54
CA TYR A 38 10.28 -12.65 14.71
C TYR A 38 11.52 -13.54 14.84
N HIS A 39 12.20 -13.78 13.72
CA HIS A 39 13.50 -14.46 13.64
C HIS A 39 13.55 -15.92 14.15
N GLN A 40 12.39 -16.54 14.39
CA GLN A 40 12.32 -17.94 14.81
C GLN A 40 10.98 -18.57 14.41
N PRO A 41 10.94 -19.89 14.19
CA PRO A 41 9.74 -20.59 13.74
C PRO A 41 8.81 -20.91 14.93
N LEU A 42 8.42 -19.91 15.72
CA LEU A 42 7.47 -20.06 16.81
C LEU A 42 6.19 -19.30 16.47
N ASN A 43 5.07 -20.00 16.44
CA ASN A 43 3.76 -19.44 16.11
C ASN A 43 2.77 -19.81 17.21
N PHE A 44 1.74 -18.96 17.38
CA PHE A 44 0.68 -19.19 18.33
C PHE A 44 -0.70 -19.05 17.69
N GLU A 45 -1.62 -19.94 18.09
CA GLU A 45 -3.05 -19.75 17.95
C GLU A 45 -3.61 -19.27 19.30
N ALA A 46 -4.30 -18.15 19.29
CA ALA A 46 -4.87 -17.52 20.47
C ALA A 46 -6.40 -17.49 20.38
N LYS A 47 -7.06 -17.85 21.47
CA LYS A 47 -8.50 -17.62 21.70
C LYS A 47 -8.68 -16.90 23.03
N ILE A 48 -9.57 -15.92 23.07
CA ILE A 48 -9.93 -15.22 24.29
C ILE A 48 -11.35 -15.65 24.66
N ILE A 49 -11.49 -16.28 25.82
CA ILE A 49 -12.78 -16.78 26.34
C ILE A 49 -12.82 -16.43 27.83
N ASP A 50 -13.88 -15.75 28.28
CA ASP A 50 -14.09 -15.34 29.67
C ASP A 50 -12.86 -14.62 30.29
N GLU A 51 -12.34 -13.61 29.58
CA GLU A 51 -11.12 -12.83 29.94
C GLU A 51 -9.83 -13.66 30.11
N LYS A 52 -9.83 -14.94 29.73
CA LYS A 52 -8.65 -15.79 29.67
C LYS A 52 -8.15 -15.93 28.25
N LEU A 53 -6.83 -15.93 28.11
CA LEU A 53 -6.15 -16.23 26.87
C LEU A 53 -5.75 -17.71 26.87
N TYR A 54 -6.27 -18.44 25.88
CA TYR A 54 -5.83 -19.79 25.54
C TYR A 54 -4.86 -19.67 24.38
N LEU A 55 -3.58 -19.91 24.65
CA LEU A 55 -2.50 -19.81 23.68
C LEU A 55 -1.98 -21.20 23.34
N LYS A 56 -1.96 -21.58 22.07
CA LYS A 56 -1.46 -22.88 21.60
C LYS A 56 -0.25 -22.66 20.71
N ASP A 57 0.90 -23.23 21.07
CA ASP A 57 2.12 -23.14 20.25
C ASP A 57 2.14 -24.19 19.12
N ASN A 58 3.12 -24.07 18.23
CA ASN A 58 3.31 -24.98 17.10
C ASN A 58 3.71 -26.42 17.49
N GLN A 59 3.99 -26.69 18.77
CA GLN A 59 4.19 -28.04 19.32
C GLN A 59 2.90 -28.60 19.92
N ASN A 60 1.75 -27.94 19.68
CA ASN A 60 0.45 -28.23 20.26
C ASN A 60 0.38 -28.10 21.79
N LYS A 61 1.34 -27.40 22.43
CA LYS A 61 1.26 -27.13 23.85
C LYS A 61 0.39 -25.90 24.10
N THR A 62 -0.53 -26.03 25.06
CA THR A 62 -1.50 -24.99 25.40
C THR A 62 -1.13 -24.31 26.73
N TYR A 63 -1.31 -23.00 26.79
CA TYR A 63 -1.13 -22.15 27.95
C TYR A 63 -2.47 -21.46 28.24
N GLU A 64 -2.96 -21.58 29.48
CA GLU A 64 -4.13 -20.85 29.95
C GLU A 64 -3.63 -19.68 30.81
N LEU A 65 -3.84 -18.46 30.31
CA LEU A 65 -3.28 -17.25 30.90
C LEU A 65 -4.42 -16.30 31.29
N LYS A 66 -4.34 -15.72 32.49
CA LYS A 66 -5.38 -14.79 32.98
C LYS A 66 -5.02 -13.36 32.63
N HIS A 67 -6.01 -12.58 32.19
CA HIS A 67 -5.84 -11.15 32.01
C HIS A 67 -5.36 -10.49 33.31
N THR A 68 -4.39 -9.59 33.21
CA THR A 68 -3.86 -8.81 34.32
C THR A 68 -3.79 -7.34 33.91
N PRO A 69 -4.32 -6.40 34.71
CA PRO A 69 -4.25 -4.98 34.40
C PRO A 69 -2.81 -4.53 34.14
N SER A 70 -2.64 -3.70 33.11
CA SER A 70 -1.34 -3.17 32.71
C SER A 70 -1.47 -1.69 32.34
N ALA A 71 -0.41 -0.91 32.55
CA ALA A 71 -0.39 0.51 32.21
C ALA A 71 -0.35 0.77 30.69
N SER A 72 0.05 -0.22 29.88
CA SER A 72 0.12 -0.09 28.42
C SER A 72 -0.05 -1.45 27.75
N GLY A 73 -1.04 -1.58 26.85
CA GLY A 73 -1.35 -2.86 26.21
C GLY A 73 -2.06 -3.85 27.14
N THR A 74 -2.18 -5.10 26.70
CA THR A 74 -2.97 -6.14 27.37
C THR A 74 -2.05 -7.29 27.79
N LYS A 75 -1.97 -7.55 29.09
CA LYS A 75 -1.11 -8.60 29.66
C LYS A 75 -1.94 -9.81 30.09
N TYR A 76 -1.47 -11.00 29.74
CA TYR A 76 -2.01 -12.28 30.20
C TYR A 76 -0.89 -13.09 30.86
N THR A 77 -1.16 -13.71 32.02
CA THR A 77 -0.14 -14.49 32.74
C THR A 77 -0.74 -15.57 33.64
N ASP A 78 0.02 -16.63 33.89
CA ASP A 78 -0.21 -17.65 34.93
C ASP A 78 0.79 -17.54 36.10
N GLY A 79 1.60 -16.47 36.13
CA GLY A 79 2.71 -16.25 37.09
C GLY A 79 4.06 -16.82 36.64
N THR A 80 4.08 -17.78 35.72
CA THR A 80 5.32 -18.32 35.12
C THR A 80 5.53 -17.77 33.72
N TYR A 81 4.50 -17.81 32.89
CA TYR A 81 4.50 -17.31 31.52
C TYR A 81 3.75 -15.99 31.44
N GLU A 82 4.21 -15.11 30.56
CA GLU A 82 3.60 -13.80 30.31
C GLU A 82 3.47 -13.57 28.82
N PHE A 83 2.24 -13.34 28.35
CA PHE A 83 1.94 -12.93 26.98
C PHE A 83 1.39 -11.51 27.01
N TRP A 84 2.16 -10.57 26.47
CA TRP A 84 1.82 -9.14 26.51
C TRP A 84 1.63 -8.63 25.09
N THR A 85 0.47 -8.07 24.78
CA THR A 85 0.16 -7.50 23.47
C THR A 85 0.04 -5.98 23.51
N LYS A 86 0.44 -5.32 22.41
CA LYS A 86 0.22 -3.89 22.18
C LYS A 86 -0.02 -3.65 20.69
N GLY A 87 -1.24 -3.26 20.33
CA GLY A 87 -1.66 -3.27 18.93
C GLY A 87 -1.54 -4.69 18.36
N ASN A 88 -0.82 -4.83 17.24
CA ASN A 88 -0.54 -6.14 16.65
C ASN A 88 0.70 -6.83 17.24
N ASP A 89 1.57 -6.13 17.97
CA ASP A 89 2.81 -6.71 18.49
C ASP A 89 2.56 -7.51 19.78
N PHE A 90 3.36 -8.56 19.99
CA PHE A 90 3.38 -9.33 21.24
C PHE A 90 4.79 -9.55 21.79
N ILE A 91 4.87 -9.75 23.09
CA ILE A 91 6.04 -10.24 23.82
C ILE A 91 5.62 -11.51 24.56
N TRP A 92 6.40 -12.57 24.39
CA TRP A 92 6.26 -13.83 25.10
C TRP A 92 7.45 -14.01 26.03
N SER A 93 7.18 -14.21 27.32
CA SER A 93 8.19 -14.31 28.37
C SER A 93 7.93 -15.50 29.29
N LYS A 94 8.99 -16.01 29.91
CA LYS A 94 8.93 -17.01 30.98
C LYS A 94 9.81 -16.56 32.13
N SER A 95 9.26 -16.51 33.34
CA SER A 95 9.96 -16.05 34.54
C SER A 95 10.64 -14.70 34.33
N SER A 96 9.91 -13.78 33.68
CA SER A 96 10.35 -12.43 33.29
C SER A 96 11.50 -12.37 32.26
N GLN A 97 11.98 -13.50 31.74
CA GLN A 97 12.90 -13.53 30.60
C GLN A 97 12.11 -13.59 29.30
N ILE A 98 12.41 -12.67 28.38
CA ILE A 98 11.79 -12.64 27.06
C ILE A 98 12.24 -13.87 26.27
N ILE A 99 11.28 -14.71 25.88
CA ILE A 99 11.50 -15.82 24.96
C ILE A 99 11.51 -15.29 23.54
N CYS A 100 10.49 -14.49 23.18
CA CYS A 100 10.40 -13.90 21.85
C CYS A 100 9.50 -12.67 21.78
N LYS A 101 9.62 -11.99 20.66
CA LYS A 101 8.71 -10.94 20.21
C LYS A 101 8.13 -11.35 18.87
N GLY A 102 6.96 -10.83 18.53
CA GLY A 102 6.33 -11.09 17.24
C GLY A 102 5.13 -10.22 17.00
N SER A 103 4.30 -10.60 16.03
CA SER A 103 3.05 -9.89 15.72
C SER A 103 1.92 -10.82 15.32
N LYS A 104 0.70 -10.31 15.44
CA LYS A 104 -0.52 -10.88 14.87
C LYS A 104 -0.33 -11.07 13.37
N THR A 105 -0.57 -12.27 12.90
CA THR A 105 -0.54 -12.62 11.47
C THR A 105 -1.75 -12.00 10.79
N ILE A 106 -1.51 -11.20 9.75
CA ILE A 106 -2.54 -10.55 8.96
C ILE A 106 -2.40 -11.05 7.52
N GLN A 107 -3.47 -11.64 7.00
CA GLN A 107 -3.52 -12.12 5.62
C GLN A 107 -3.80 -10.94 4.69
N ILE A 108 -3.06 -10.81 3.58
CA ILE A 108 -3.22 -9.68 2.64
C ILE A 108 -4.67 -9.56 2.16
N ASP A 109 -5.34 -10.68 1.89
CA ASP A 109 -6.72 -10.67 1.40
C ASP A 109 -7.70 -10.02 2.41
N THR A 110 -7.36 -10.00 3.70
CA THR A 110 -8.18 -9.33 4.73
C THR A 110 -8.02 -7.81 4.76
N ILE A 111 -6.92 -7.26 4.22
CA ILE A 111 -6.65 -5.82 4.16
C ILE A 111 -6.98 -5.22 2.79
N VAL A 112 -7.26 -6.04 1.77
CA VAL A 112 -7.75 -5.56 0.47
C VAL A 112 -9.10 -4.86 0.64
N GLY A 113 -9.25 -3.71 -0.03
CA GLY A 113 -10.46 -2.91 0.01
C GLY A 113 -10.19 -1.40 -0.03
N ASP A 114 -11.26 -0.64 0.11
CA ASP A 114 -11.22 0.82 0.14
C ASP A 114 -11.35 1.30 1.59
N TYR A 115 -10.57 2.31 1.94
CA TYR A 115 -10.52 2.95 3.25
C TYR A 115 -10.80 4.45 3.07
N GLY A 116 -11.56 5.04 4.00
CA GLY A 116 -11.91 6.46 3.97
C GLY A 116 -11.48 7.16 5.26
N SER A 117 -11.05 8.42 5.16
CA SER A 117 -10.89 9.26 6.34
C SER A 117 -12.26 9.49 7.00
N ASP A 118 -12.28 9.92 8.27
CA ASP A 118 -13.53 10.16 9.02
C ASP A 118 -14.52 11.09 8.28
N SER A 119 -14.00 12.03 7.50
CA SER A 119 -14.81 12.98 6.72
C SER A 119 -15.44 12.36 5.47
N TYR A 120 -15.00 11.19 5.03
CA TYR A 120 -15.60 10.45 3.91
C TYR A 120 -17.08 10.08 4.17
N LEU A 121 -17.44 9.78 5.42
CA LEU A 121 -18.82 9.48 5.79
C LEU A 121 -19.75 10.68 5.59
N LYS A 122 -19.21 11.90 5.69
CA LYS A 122 -19.91 13.19 5.49
C LYS A 122 -19.77 13.74 4.07
N ARG A 123 -19.24 12.97 3.12
CA ARG A 123 -18.97 13.44 1.74
C ARG A 123 -20.19 14.03 1.02
N LYS A 124 -21.39 13.52 1.32
CA LYS A 124 -22.65 14.02 0.74
C LYS A 124 -22.98 15.45 1.16
N GLU A 125 -22.54 15.87 2.35
CA GLU A 125 -22.71 17.23 2.87
C GLU A 125 -21.69 18.21 2.27
N GLY A 126 -20.68 17.72 1.55
CA GLY A 126 -19.68 18.56 0.91
C GLY A 126 -18.32 18.59 1.56
N TYR A 127 -18.10 17.80 2.61
CA TYR A 127 -16.80 17.68 3.28
C TYR A 127 -15.73 17.18 2.31
N ASP A 128 -14.53 17.71 2.48
CA ASP A 128 -13.36 17.15 1.82
C ASP A 128 -12.97 15.82 2.48
N TRP A 129 -12.35 14.94 1.73
CA TRP A 129 -11.96 13.62 2.22
C TRP A 129 -10.78 13.08 1.42
N VAL A 130 -10.05 12.17 2.05
CA VAL A 130 -9.00 11.36 1.43
C VAL A 130 -9.39 9.90 1.62
N GLY A 131 -9.21 9.12 0.56
CA GLY A 131 -9.46 7.69 0.54
C GLY A 131 -8.24 6.93 0.05
N VAL A 132 -8.11 5.70 0.52
CA VAL A 132 -6.99 4.81 0.21
C VAL A 132 -7.56 3.51 -0.29
N ARG A 133 -7.14 3.08 -1.48
CA ARG A 133 -7.50 1.79 -2.06
C ARG A 133 -6.32 0.85 -1.97
N ILE A 134 -6.56 -0.31 -1.39
CA ILE A 134 -5.60 -1.41 -1.24
C ILE A 134 -6.01 -2.56 -2.15
N SER A 135 -5.08 -3.01 -2.98
CA SER A 135 -5.23 -4.24 -3.75
C SER A 135 -3.97 -5.08 -3.66
N LYS A 136 -4.12 -6.40 -3.74
CA LYS A 136 -2.99 -7.33 -3.74
C LYS A 136 -2.07 -7.04 -4.94
N PHE A 137 -0.76 -7.12 -4.72
CA PHE A 137 0.23 -7.13 -5.81
C PHE A 137 0.86 -8.52 -5.93
N ASP A 138 1.37 -9.05 -4.80
CA ASP A 138 1.83 -10.44 -4.65
C ASP A 138 1.66 -10.89 -3.19
N GLU A 139 2.43 -11.89 -2.73
CA GLU A 139 2.37 -12.42 -1.36
C GLU A 139 2.90 -11.47 -0.28
N ASN A 140 3.81 -10.56 -0.61
CA ASN A 140 4.49 -9.66 0.33
C ASN A 140 4.41 -8.17 -0.09
N LYS A 141 3.74 -7.86 -1.20
CA LYS A 141 3.55 -6.51 -1.71
C LYS A 141 2.08 -6.21 -1.94
N ILE A 142 1.71 -4.95 -1.73
CA ILE A 142 0.37 -4.42 -2.01
C ILE A 142 0.45 -3.17 -2.89
N ASN A 143 -0.56 -2.97 -3.72
CA ASN A 143 -0.79 -1.71 -4.41
C ASN A 143 -1.59 -0.77 -3.52
N ILE A 144 -1.15 0.48 -3.42
CA ILE A 144 -1.81 1.53 -2.66
C ILE A 144 -2.12 2.69 -3.60
N LYS A 145 -3.39 3.10 -3.64
CA LYS A 145 -3.84 4.29 -4.36
C LYS A 145 -4.52 5.26 -3.41
N ILE A 146 -3.92 6.42 -3.23
CA ILE A 146 -4.45 7.51 -2.40
C ILE A 146 -5.15 8.51 -3.32
N ARG A 147 -6.39 8.87 -3.00
CA ARG A 147 -7.19 9.82 -3.77
C ARG A 147 -7.93 10.76 -2.84
N SER A 148 -7.94 12.05 -3.17
CA SER A 148 -8.84 13.04 -2.58
C SER A 148 -10.12 13.18 -3.40
N ARG A 149 -11.10 13.85 -2.81
CA ARG A 149 -12.31 14.30 -3.50
C ARG A 149 -12.00 15.14 -4.76
N VAL A 150 -12.73 14.92 -5.86
CA VAL A 150 -12.56 15.66 -7.13
C VAL A 150 -13.82 16.28 -7.75
N ASP A 151 -15.02 15.92 -7.29
CA ASP A 151 -16.29 16.41 -7.86
C ASP A 151 -16.58 17.89 -7.57
N LYS A 152 -15.97 18.46 -6.53
CA LYS A 152 -16.19 19.85 -6.10
C LYS A 152 -15.01 20.78 -6.31
N LYS A 153 -13.80 20.24 -6.35
CA LYS A 153 -12.54 20.99 -6.43
C LYS A 153 -11.45 20.14 -7.08
N LYS A 154 -10.35 20.79 -7.47
CA LYS A 154 -9.16 20.08 -7.94
C LYS A 154 -8.68 19.09 -6.85
N PRO A 155 -8.21 17.89 -7.24
CA PRO A 155 -7.65 16.94 -6.29
C PRO A 155 -6.52 17.58 -5.49
N THR A 156 -6.56 17.43 -4.18
CA THR A 156 -5.54 17.93 -3.25
C THR A 156 -4.54 16.86 -2.86
N CYS A 157 -4.90 15.58 -2.95
CA CYS A 157 -3.99 14.47 -2.64
C CYS A 157 -4.17 13.31 -3.61
N THR A 158 -3.09 12.92 -4.29
CA THR A 158 -3.12 11.80 -5.25
C THR A 158 -1.76 11.13 -5.25
N ALA A 159 -1.73 9.83 -4.96
CA ALA A 159 -0.50 9.04 -4.96
C ALA A 159 -0.81 7.60 -5.38
N ASP A 160 0.08 7.00 -6.16
CA ASP A 160 0.07 5.57 -6.52
C ASP A 160 1.42 4.97 -6.19
N MET A 161 1.44 3.84 -5.49
CA MET A 161 2.69 3.17 -5.11
C MET A 161 2.50 1.68 -4.85
N ILE A 162 3.61 0.95 -4.87
CA ILE A 162 3.72 -0.39 -4.30
C ILE A 162 4.29 -0.24 -2.88
N ALA A 163 3.68 -0.91 -1.92
CA ALA A 163 4.21 -1.02 -0.57
C ALA A 163 4.69 -2.44 -0.28
N PHE A 164 5.85 -2.54 0.36
CA PHE A 164 6.54 -3.77 0.71
C PHE A 164 6.24 -4.13 2.15
N GLN A 165 5.99 -5.40 2.44
CA GLN A 165 5.76 -5.85 3.81
C GLN A 165 7.05 -5.70 4.64
N GLU A 166 6.98 -4.87 5.68
CA GLU A 166 8.06 -4.72 6.67
C GLU A 166 7.93 -5.82 7.73
N LYS A 167 6.71 -6.01 8.22
CA LYS A 167 6.31 -7.04 9.19
C LYS A 167 4.81 -7.31 9.04
N ASN A 168 4.27 -8.29 9.77
CA ASN A 168 2.83 -8.59 9.68
C ASN A 168 1.96 -7.35 9.96
N GLY A 169 1.08 -7.04 9.02
CA GLY A 169 0.19 -5.87 9.10
C GLY A 169 0.87 -4.51 8.91
N VAL A 170 2.18 -4.46 8.65
CA VAL A 170 2.89 -3.19 8.41
C VAL A 170 3.60 -3.27 7.08
N PHE A 171 3.22 -2.36 6.19
CA PHE A 171 3.84 -2.18 4.89
C PHE A 171 4.55 -0.84 4.85
N HIS A 172 5.57 -0.70 4.02
CA HIS A 172 6.23 0.57 3.78
C HIS A 172 6.32 0.87 2.28
N ALA A 173 6.30 2.15 1.94
CA ALA A 173 6.66 2.63 0.61
C ALA A 173 7.51 3.90 0.76
N PHE A 174 8.24 4.27 -0.30
CA PHE A 174 8.94 5.54 -0.35
C PHE A 174 8.14 6.55 -1.17
N LEU A 175 7.89 7.72 -0.59
CA LEU A 175 7.25 8.85 -1.27
C LEU A 175 8.14 10.08 -1.11
N ASN A 176 8.61 10.64 -2.22
CA ASN A 176 9.54 11.78 -2.24
C ASN A 176 10.79 11.56 -1.34
N GLY A 177 11.32 10.33 -1.32
CA GLY A 177 12.46 9.95 -0.47
C GLY A 177 12.12 9.67 1.00
N ALA A 178 10.89 9.88 1.44
CA ALA A 178 10.45 9.59 2.80
C ALA A 178 9.88 8.17 2.91
N LYS A 179 10.27 7.43 3.97
CA LYS A 179 9.68 6.14 4.30
C LYS A 179 8.31 6.34 4.96
N VAL A 180 7.27 5.89 4.28
CA VAL A 180 5.87 5.96 4.72
C VAL A 180 5.44 4.58 5.18
N LEU A 181 4.85 4.51 6.37
CA LEU A 181 4.36 3.27 6.97
C LEU A 181 2.84 3.19 6.86
N PHE A 182 2.36 2.02 6.47
CA PHE A 182 0.95 1.66 6.35
C PHE A 182 0.68 0.54 7.35
N THR A 183 0.08 0.89 8.49
CA THR A 183 -0.19 -0.05 9.59
C THR A 183 -1.66 -0.43 9.59
N PHE A 184 -1.94 -1.71 9.35
CA PHE A 184 -3.28 -2.26 9.37
C PHE A 184 -3.58 -2.86 10.74
N GLN A 185 -4.65 -2.40 11.37
CA GLN A 185 -5.14 -2.96 12.62
C GLN A 185 -6.65 -3.14 12.55
N ASP A 186 -7.09 -4.40 12.55
CA ASP A 186 -8.49 -4.76 12.40
C ASP A 186 -9.11 -4.14 11.13
N ASN A 187 -10.00 -3.16 11.26
CA ASN A 187 -10.62 -2.45 10.12
C ASN A 187 -10.04 -1.04 9.91
N THR A 188 -8.92 -0.70 10.54
CA THR A 188 -8.25 0.58 10.34
C THR A 188 -6.96 0.44 9.54
N LEU A 189 -6.62 1.53 8.85
CA LEU A 189 -5.33 1.75 8.22
C LEU A 189 -4.77 3.07 8.77
N ASP A 190 -3.63 3.00 9.44
CA ASP A 190 -2.86 4.16 9.84
C ASP A 190 -1.75 4.43 8.83
N ILE A 191 -1.72 5.64 8.29
CA ILE A 191 -0.62 6.14 7.45
C ILE A 191 0.24 7.07 8.31
N SER A 192 1.52 6.76 8.42
CA SER A 192 2.51 7.58 9.14
C SER A 192 3.82 7.68 8.36
N SER A 193 4.72 8.55 8.78
CA SER A 193 6.06 8.70 8.22
C SER A 193 7.08 8.69 9.35
N GLU A 194 8.22 8.02 9.16
CA GLU A 194 9.34 8.09 10.09
C GLU A 194 9.93 9.52 10.15
N ASN A 195 9.80 10.27 9.04
CA ASN A 195 10.07 11.69 8.97
C ASN A 195 8.75 12.46 8.86
N GLY A 196 8.20 12.87 10.01
CA GLY A 196 6.86 13.47 10.12
C GLY A 196 6.65 14.69 9.21
N ASP A 197 7.71 15.45 8.93
CA ASP A 197 7.63 16.66 8.10
C ASP A 197 7.66 16.36 6.59
N ALA A 198 8.21 15.22 6.19
CA ALA A 198 8.47 14.93 4.77
C ALA A 198 7.17 14.75 3.94
N LEU A 199 6.04 14.45 4.58
CA LEU A 199 4.74 14.37 3.93
C LEU A 199 3.82 15.57 4.22
N ALA A 200 4.25 16.52 5.06
CA ALA A 200 3.40 17.62 5.51
C ALA A 200 2.85 18.48 4.36
N TYR A 201 3.55 18.50 3.23
CA TYR A 201 3.20 19.28 2.04
C TYR A 201 2.86 18.42 0.82
N TYR A 202 2.75 17.10 0.96
CA TYR A 202 2.43 16.25 -0.18
C TYR A 202 1.03 16.57 -0.73
N CYS A 203 0.05 16.64 0.17
CA CYS A 203 -1.28 17.08 -0.22
C CYS A 203 -1.35 18.62 -0.18
N SER A 204 -1.97 19.24 -1.18
CA SER A 204 -2.16 20.70 -1.24
C SER A 204 -3.33 21.19 -0.38
N GLY A 205 -3.34 22.49 -0.06
CA GLY A 205 -4.49 23.14 0.60
C GLY A 205 -4.73 22.72 2.05
N GLY A 206 -3.68 22.30 2.77
CA GLY A 206 -3.76 21.88 4.18
C GLY A 206 -4.30 20.46 4.40
N GLY A 207 -4.50 19.68 3.33
CA GLY A 207 -4.79 18.26 3.44
C GLY A 207 -3.56 17.46 3.89
N SER A 208 -3.76 16.26 4.42
CA SER A 208 -2.69 15.33 4.73
C SER A 208 -3.15 13.90 4.43
N MET A 209 -2.23 13.07 3.95
CA MET A 209 -2.46 11.63 3.85
C MET A 209 -2.13 10.91 5.16
N ILE A 210 -1.35 11.53 6.06
CA ILE A 210 -1.08 11.03 7.40
C ILE A 210 -2.38 11.15 8.19
N ASN A 211 -3.02 10.02 8.42
CA ASN A 211 -4.28 9.91 9.15
C ASN A 211 -4.56 8.44 9.49
N THR A 212 -5.58 8.23 10.30
CA THR A 212 -6.27 6.95 10.45
C THR A 212 -7.44 6.89 9.49
N TYR A 213 -7.56 5.78 8.76
CA TYR A 213 -8.62 5.53 7.80
C TYR A 213 -9.43 4.32 8.22
N GLN A 214 -10.74 4.37 8.02
CA GLN A 214 -11.66 3.28 8.30
C GLN A 214 -11.94 2.49 7.02
N LYS A 215 -11.86 1.15 7.10
CA LYS A 215 -12.26 0.26 6.01
C LYS A 215 -13.74 0.47 5.72
N LEU A 216 -14.07 0.57 4.44
CA LEU A 216 -15.41 0.81 3.96
C LEU A 216 -16.06 -0.50 3.52
N ASP A 217 -17.36 -0.65 3.82
CA ASP A 217 -18.16 -1.79 3.34
C ASP A 217 -18.43 -1.74 1.83
N GLN A 218 -18.25 -0.57 1.23
CA GLN A 218 -18.47 -0.30 -0.19
C GLN A 218 -17.27 0.47 -0.76
N PRO A 219 -16.95 0.31 -2.06
CA PRO A 219 -15.90 1.09 -2.69
C PRO A 219 -16.13 2.61 -2.56
N LEU A 220 -15.04 3.37 -2.67
CA LEU A 220 -15.09 4.82 -2.77
C LEU A 220 -16.04 5.27 -3.89
N ASP A 221 -16.77 6.36 -3.67
CA ASP A 221 -17.76 6.87 -4.62
C ASP A 221 -17.09 7.26 -5.95
N LYS A 222 -17.35 6.46 -6.99
CA LYS A 222 -16.77 6.64 -8.33
C LYS A 222 -17.06 8.02 -8.94
N LYS A 223 -18.11 8.72 -8.50
CA LYS A 223 -18.41 10.07 -9.00
C LYS A 223 -17.57 11.15 -8.34
N GLN A 224 -17.00 10.86 -7.17
CA GLN A 224 -16.25 11.82 -6.36
C GLN A 224 -14.75 11.54 -6.33
N VAL A 225 -14.30 10.40 -6.88
CA VAL A 225 -12.90 10.01 -6.94
C VAL A 225 -12.36 10.17 -8.36
N ASP A 226 -11.08 10.50 -8.46
CA ASP A 226 -10.36 10.44 -9.72
C ASP A 226 -10.41 9.02 -10.31
N GLN A 227 -10.81 8.91 -11.58
CA GLN A 227 -10.96 7.64 -12.29
C GLN A 227 -9.67 7.15 -12.95
N ARG A 228 -8.59 7.96 -12.94
CA ARG A 228 -7.29 7.55 -13.47
C ARG A 228 -6.83 6.27 -12.79
N THR A 229 -6.53 5.27 -13.61
CA THR A 229 -6.02 3.98 -13.16
C THR A 229 -4.57 4.07 -12.71
N TYR A 230 -3.83 5.06 -13.18
CA TYR A 230 -2.46 5.34 -12.78
C TYR A 230 -2.16 6.82 -12.97
N THR A 231 -1.33 7.40 -12.10
CA THR A 231 -0.73 8.71 -12.33
C THR A 231 0.65 8.81 -11.68
N ALA A 232 1.60 9.41 -12.39
CA ALA A 232 2.94 9.71 -11.89
C ALA A 232 3.41 11.05 -12.46
N VAL A 233 4.22 11.76 -11.68
CA VAL A 233 4.93 12.96 -12.13
C VAL A 233 6.39 12.75 -11.77
N GLU A 234 7.22 12.60 -12.78
CA GLU A 234 8.63 12.29 -12.62
C GLU A 234 9.46 13.37 -13.33
N SER A 235 10.54 13.82 -12.71
CA SER A 235 11.38 14.90 -13.25
C SER A 235 12.86 14.59 -13.12
N LEU A 236 13.62 14.82 -14.18
CA LEU A 236 15.08 14.74 -14.19
C LEU A 236 15.66 15.74 -15.20
N PHE A 237 16.76 16.41 -14.84
CA PHE A 237 17.45 17.40 -15.68
C PHE A 237 16.54 18.42 -16.38
N ASP A 238 15.62 19.02 -15.61
CA ASP A 238 14.61 20.01 -16.05
C ASP A 238 13.53 19.47 -17.00
N ILE A 239 13.52 18.18 -17.30
CA ILE A 239 12.44 17.52 -18.04
C ILE A 239 11.47 16.90 -17.05
N THR A 240 10.19 17.19 -17.22
CA THR A 240 9.11 16.60 -16.42
C THR A 240 8.20 15.75 -17.30
N PHE A 241 7.88 14.55 -16.83
CA PHE A 241 6.92 13.64 -17.45
C PHE A 241 5.68 13.55 -16.56
N PHE A 242 4.54 13.94 -17.12
CA PHE A 242 3.23 13.69 -16.53
C PHE A 242 2.68 12.42 -17.17
N VAL A 243 2.69 11.32 -16.44
CA VAL A 243 2.14 10.04 -16.88
C VAL A 243 0.79 9.86 -16.23
N SER A 244 -0.23 9.60 -17.04
CA SER A 244 -1.54 9.20 -16.53
C SER A 244 -2.12 8.07 -17.36
N ALA A 245 -2.99 7.26 -16.77
CA ALA A 245 -3.67 6.22 -17.50
C ALA A 245 -5.14 6.14 -17.13
N ASN A 246 -5.96 5.78 -18.10
CA ASN A 246 -7.38 5.52 -17.93
C ASN A 246 -7.74 4.21 -18.61
N ASN A 247 -8.78 3.54 -18.10
CA ASN A 247 -9.39 2.42 -18.81
C ASN A 247 -10.48 2.96 -19.75
N ILE A 248 -10.30 2.76 -21.05
CA ILE A 248 -11.25 3.14 -22.10
C ILE A 248 -11.71 1.87 -22.80
N LYS A 249 -12.97 1.49 -22.60
CA LYS A 249 -13.60 0.29 -23.20
C LYS A 249 -12.79 -1.01 -22.96
N GLY A 250 -12.25 -1.18 -21.75
CA GLY A 250 -11.48 -2.36 -21.36
C GLY A 250 -9.99 -2.28 -21.69
N LYS A 251 -9.53 -1.27 -22.44
CA LYS A 251 -8.12 -1.07 -22.77
C LYS A 251 -7.52 0.03 -21.89
N GLN A 252 -6.33 -0.23 -21.35
CA GLN A 252 -5.58 0.83 -20.68
C GLN A 252 -4.95 1.74 -21.73
N ILE A 253 -5.23 3.04 -21.63
CA ILE A 253 -4.65 4.07 -22.47
C ILE A 253 -3.79 4.97 -21.57
N ILE A 254 -2.51 5.09 -21.91
CA ILE A 254 -1.55 5.96 -21.26
C ILE A 254 -1.53 7.29 -22.01
N GLU A 255 -1.57 8.38 -21.27
CA GLU A 255 -1.28 9.73 -21.73
C GLU A 255 0.03 10.20 -21.06
N ILE A 256 1.02 10.52 -21.88
CA ILE A 256 2.34 11.01 -21.46
C ILE A 256 2.47 12.44 -21.98
N GLN A 257 2.55 13.40 -21.07
CA GLN A 257 2.84 14.79 -21.41
C GLN A 257 4.23 15.15 -20.92
N THR A 258 5.06 15.72 -21.80
CA THR A 258 6.36 16.26 -21.41
C THR A 258 6.28 17.76 -21.11
N ASN A 259 7.18 18.25 -20.27
CA ASN A 259 7.48 19.65 -20.11
C ASN A 259 9.00 19.84 -20.06
N GLY A 260 9.50 20.88 -20.73
CA GLY A 260 10.92 21.24 -20.74
C GLY A 260 11.68 20.77 -21.99
N LEU A 261 11.02 20.05 -22.91
CA LEU A 261 11.60 19.75 -24.22
C LEU A 261 11.53 20.98 -25.13
N LYS A 262 12.42 21.05 -26.12
CA LYS A 262 12.30 22.07 -27.19
C LYS A 262 10.93 21.99 -27.89
N TYR A 263 10.43 20.78 -28.08
CA TYR A 263 9.11 20.48 -28.62
C TYR A 263 8.39 19.57 -27.64
N ASP A 264 7.65 20.18 -26.70
CA ASP A 264 6.81 19.41 -25.79
C ASP A 264 5.70 18.67 -26.56
N GLU A 265 5.42 17.45 -26.12
CA GLU A 265 4.48 16.56 -26.80
C GLU A 265 3.55 15.87 -25.80
N THR A 266 2.33 15.57 -26.25
CA THR A 266 1.40 14.71 -25.55
C THR A 266 1.15 13.46 -26.37
N LEU A 267 1.63 12.33 -25.87
CA LEU A 267 1.47 11.02 -26.48
C LEU A 267 0.27 10.31 -25.86
N LYS A 268 -0.52 9.61 -26.69
CA LYS A 268 -1.59 8.71 -26.23
C LYS A 268 -1.35 7.33 -26.82
N VAL A 269 -1.08 6.37 -25.96
CA VAL A 269 -0.66 5.03 -26.39
C VAL A 269 -1.44 3.95 -25.64
N PRO A 270 -1.86 2.88 -26.34
CA PRO A 270 -2.42 1.71 -25.66
C PRO A 270 -1.33 1.04 -24.83
N PHE A 271 -1.75 0.43 -23.73
CA PHE A 271 -0.88 -0.36 -22.87
C PHE A 271 -1.56 -1.70 -22.58
N ASP A 272 -0.87 -2.78 -22.95
CA ASP A 272 -1.37 -4.14 -22.83
C ASP A 272 -1.07 -4.70 -21.44
N GLY A 273 -1.70 -4.10 -20.43
CA GLY A 273 -1.56 -4.53 -19.05
C GLY A 273 -2.08 -3.50 -18.06
N THR A 274 -1.68 -3.68 -16.81
CA THR A 274 -1.85 -2.70 -15.74
C THR A 274 -0.50 -2.09 -15.39
N ILE A 275 -0.38 -0.77 -15.46
CA ILE A 275 0.81 -0.04 -15.00
C ILE A 275 1.01 -0.28 -13.51
N VAL A 276 2.26 -0.57 -13.18
CA VAL A 276 2.76 -0.87 -11.85
C VAL A 276 3.59 0.30 -11.33
N GLN A 277 4.55 0.77 -12.12
CA GLN A 277 5.49 1.80 -11.71
C GLN A 277 6.07 2.55 -12.91
N THR A 278 6.57 3.76 -12.66
CA THR A 278 7.32 4.57 -13.63
C THR A 278 8.69 4.88 -13.04
N TYR A 279 9.70 4.95 -13.90
CA TYR A 279 11.04 5.42 -13.58
C TYR A 279 11.46 6.50 -14.57
N VAL A 280 12.26 7.44 -14.10
CA VAL A 280 12.98 8.39 -14.94
C VAL A 280 14.46 8.37 -14.57
N GLU A 281 15.32 8.15 -15.56
CA GLU A 281 16.77 8.08 -15.37
C GLU A 281 17.50 8.41 -16.68
N ASP A 282 18.73 8.91 -16.60
CA ASP A 282 19.63 9.11 -17.73
C ASP A 282 20.43 7.82 -17.99
N LEU A 283 19.83 6.89 -18.72
CA LEU A 283 20.34 5.52 -18.85
C LEU A 283 21.58 5.41 -19.75
N ASN A 284 21.85 6.43 -20.58
CA ASN A 284 23.00 6.46 -21.47
C ASN A 284 23.97 7.62 -21.18
N LEU A 285 23.78 8.37 -20.08
CA LEU A 285 24.65 9.44 -19.61
C LEU A 285 24.79 10.60 -20.62
N ASP A 286 23.72 10.90 -21.36
CA ASP A 286 23.70 12.01 -22.33
C ASP A 286 23.01 13.28 -21.79
N VAL A 287 22.67 13.29 -20.50
CA VAL A 287 21.93 14.36 -19.80
C VAL A 287 20.52 14.54 -20.37
N SER A 288 19.99 13.56 -21.11
CA SER A 288 18.65 13.57 -21.66
C SER A 288 17.89 12.33 -21.15
N PRO A 289 16.98 12.50 -20.18
CA PRO A 289 16.44 11.36 -19.45
C PRO A 289 15.54 10.45 -20.29
N GLU A 290 15.52 9.17 -19.93
CA GLU A 290 14.54 8.18 -20.34
C GLU A 290 13.39 8.06 -19.35
N LEU A 291 12.19 7.84 -19.89
CA LEU A 291 11.01 7.44 -19.15
C LEU A 291 10.79 5.93 -19.35
N ILE A 292 10.64 5.18 -18.26
CA ILE A 292 10.33 3.75 -18.28
C ILE A 292 9.03 3.52 -17.53
N ILE A 293 8.01 3.04 -18.23
CA ILE A 293 6.73 2.64 -17.66
C ILE A 293 6.71 1.11 -17.59
N VAL A 294 6.60 0.61 -16.37
CA VAL A 294 6.54 -0.81 -16.04
C VAL A 294 5.10 -1.18 -15.74
N GLY A 295 4.64 -2.28 -16.30
CA GLY A 295 3.36 -2.87 -15.98
C GLY A 295 3.39 -4.39 -16.05
N ARG A 296 2.19 -4.97 -15.92
CA ARG A 296 1.98 -6.40 -15.90
C ARG A 296 0.74 -6.76 -16.70
N ASN A 297 0.83 -7.79 -17.54
CA ASN A 297 -0.32 -8.30 -18.29
C ASN A 297 -1.14 -9.30 -17.47
N ASP A 298 -2.22 -9.82 -18.06
CA ASP A 298 -3.12 -10.77 -17.39
C ASP A 298 -2.46 -12.13 -17.04
N ASN A 299 -1.32 -12.46 -17.67
CA ASN A 299 -0.52 -13.65 -17.38
C ASN A 299 0.55 -13.40 -16.30
N ASN A 300 0.50 -12.26 -15.62
CA ASN A 300 1.51 -11.76 -14.70
C ASN A 300 2.90 -11.51 -15.33
N GLU A 301 3.01 -11.46 -16.65
CA GLU A 301 4.27 -11.16 -17.34
C GLU A 301 4.54 -9.65 -17.33
N GLY A 302 5.82 -9.31 -17.23
CA GLY A 302 6.33 -7.96 -17.32
C GLY A 302 6.08 -7.28 -18.66
N VAL A 303 5.56 -6.06 -18.63
CA VAL A 303 5.35 -5.21 -19.82
C VAL A 303 6.10 -3.90 -19.64
N ILE A 304 6.97 -3.57 -20.58
CA ILE A 304 7.76 -2.33 -20.59
C ILE A 304 7.33 -1.46 -21.76
N LEU A 305 7.03 -0.20 -21.45
CA LEU A 305 6.93 0.87 -22.42
C LEU A 305 7.94 1.94 -22.04
N ALA A 306 8.88 2.24 -22.94
CA ALA A 306 9.96 3.17 -22.65
C ALA A 306 10.07 4.25 -23.73
N TYR A 307 10.51 5.43 -23.32
CA TYR A 307 10.77 6.57 -24.18
C TYR A 307 12.10 7.21 -23.81
N SER A 308 12.79 7.71 -24.83
CA SER A 308 14.01 8.49 -24.66
C SER A 308 13.74 9.91 -25.12
N THR A 309 14.23 10.87 -24.35
CA THR A 309 14.25 12.26 -24.80
C THR A 309 15.52 12.44 -25.62
N ASN A 310 15.37 12.89 -26.86
CA ASN A 310 16.49 13.00 -27.78
C ASN A 310 17.15 14.37 -27.63
N ASN A 311 18.23 14.44 -26.83
CA ASN A 311 18.96 15.68 -26.53
C ASN A 311 18.04 16.81 -26.02
N LYS A 312 17.05 16.47 -25.18
CA LYS A 312 16.00 17.36 -24.66
C LYS A 312 15.20 18.11 -25.74
N LYS A 313 15.19 17.62 -26.98
CA LYS A 313 14.48 18.28 -28.10
C LYS A 313 13.14 17.64 -28.41
N SER A 314 13.12 16.32 -28.53
CA SER A 314 11.94 15.52 -28.88
C SER A 314 11.92 14.25 -28.05
N ILE A 315 10.84 13.48 -28.16
CA ILE A 315 10.68 12.19 -27.49
C ILE A 315 10.46 11.09 -28.54
N SER A 316 11.03 9.91 -28.32
CA SER A 316 10.79 8.75 -29.19
C SER A 316 10.75 7.46 -28.39
N GLN A 317 9.94 6.50 -28.83
CA GLN A 317 9.81 5.22 -28.17
C GLN A 317 11.12 4.42 -28.26
N VAL A 318 11.50 3.82 -27.13
CA VAL A 318 12.62 2.89 -27.00
C VAL A 318 12.08 1.47 -27.13
N TYR A 319 12.73 0.66 -27.96
CA TYR A 319 12.35 -0.74 -28.11
C TYR A 319 12.85 -1.56 -26.91
N PHE A 320 11.95 -2.30 -26.26
CA PHE A 320 12.29 -3.30 -25.26
C PHE A 320 12.05 -4.70 -25.86
N PRO A 321 13.06 -5.58 -25.90
CA PRO A 321 12.91 -6.91 -26.48
C PRO A 321 12.06 -7.81 -25.56
N PRO A 322 10.96 -8.41 -26.06
CA PRO A 322 10.20 -9.40 -25.32
C PRO A 322 11.09 -10.59 -24.91
N ILE A 323 10.97 -11.02 -23.65
CA ILE A 323 11.77 -12.16 -23.15
C ILE A 323 11.49 -13.46 -23.91
N ASN A 324 10.26 -13.61 -24.40
CA ASN A 324 9.79 -14.78 -25.14
C ASN A 324 10.44 -14.89 -26.54
N ASP A 325 11.08 -13.84 -27.04
CA ASP A 325 11.80 -13.86 -28.32
C ASP A 325 13.18 -14.52 -28.20
N ASP A 326 13.69 -14.71 -26.98
CA ASP A 326 14.97 -15.35 -26.70
C ASP A 326 14.76 -16.65 -25.90
N LYS A 327 15.14 -17.79 -26.49
CA LYS A 327 14.95 -19.12 -25.89
C LYS A 327 15.76 -19.32 -24.61
N ASP A 328 16.95 -18.74 -24.53
CA ASP A 328 17.82 -18.88 -23.36
C ASP A 328 17.32 -18.00 -22.21
N LEU A 329 16.79 -16.81 -22.53
CA LEU A 329 16.19 -15.92 -21.54
C LEU A 329 14.83 -16.42 -21.04
N SER A 330 13.97 -16.94 -21.93
CA SER A 330 12.64 -17.46 -21.58
C SER A 330 12.66 -18.82 -20.85
N THR A 331 13.80 -19.52 -20.81
CA THR A 331 13.92 -20.78 -20.05
C THR A 331 13.59 -20.55 -18.57
N GLY A 332 12.56 -21.25 -18.09
CA GLY A 332 12.06 -21.21 -16.71
C GLY A 332 11.21 -19.97 -16.36
N TYR A 333 10.85 -19.16 -17.36
CA TYR A 333 10.05 -17.95 -17.17
C TYR A 333 8.54 -18.27 -17.09
N MET A 334 7.86 -17.70 -16.09
CA MET A 334 6.40 -17.81 -15.90
C MET A 334 5.80 -16.49 -15.37
N GLY A 335 6.38 -15.35 -15.76
CA GLY A 335 6.00 -14.03 -15.27
C GLY A 335 6.40 -13.76 -13.81
N ASN A 336 5.62 -12.91 -13.14
CA ASN A 336 5.91 -12.33 -11.82
C ASN A 336 7.16 -11.45 -11.81
N ASP A 337 7.33 -10.69 -12.89
CA ASP A 337 8.44 -9.78 -13.07
C ASP A 337 8.42 -8.66 -12.04
N ASP A 338 9.63 -8.35 -11.57
CA ASP A 338 9.98 -7.19 -10.77
C ASP A 338 11.04 -6.41 -11.54
N PHE A 339 10.68 -5.22 -12.03
CA PHE A 339 11.63 -4.32 -12.68
C PHE A 339 12.13 -3.27 -11.72
N SER A 340 13.39 -2.89 -11.87
CA SER A 340 13.98 -1.78 -11.14
C SER A 340 15.03 -1.09 -12.01
N VAL A 341 15.23 0.21 -11.79
CA VAL A 341 16.35 0.95 -12.36
C VAL A 341 17.41 1.10 -11.26
N VAL A 342 18.62 0.65 -11.53
CA VAL A 342 19.78 0.80 -10.63
C VAL A 342 20.90 1.45 -11.42
N GLU A 343 21.20 2.70 -11.04
CA GLU A 343 22.08 3.57 -11.82
C GLU A 343 21.58 3.61 -13.27
N THR A 344 22.45 3.39 -14.26
CA THR A 344 22.12 3.42 -15.68
C THR A 344 21.66 2.07 -16.23
N THR A 345 21.03 1.23 -15.40
CA THR A 345 20.70 -0.17 -15.77
C THR A 345 19.26 -0.51 -15.43
N LEU A 346 18.51 -0.98 -16.43
CA LEU A 346 17.21 -1.60 -16.22
C LEU A 346 17.43 -3.06 -15.82
N ILE A 347 16.89 -3.44 -14.66
CA ILE A 347 16.99 -4.80 -14.12
C ILE A 347 15.60 -5.42 -14.14
N GLN A 348 15.48 -6.60 -14.74
CA GLN A 348 14.33 -7.49 -14.67
C GLN A 348 14.66 -8.68 -13.76
N ARG A 349 13.83 -8.95 -12.76
CA ARG A 349 13.92 -10.15 -11.91
C ARG A 349 12.63 -10.94 -11.98
N PHE A 350 12.72 -12.26 -12.02
CA PHE A 350 11.55 -13.13 -11.91
C PHE A 350 11.94 -14.47 -11.26
N PRO A 351 10.99 -15.16 -10.60
CA PRO A 351 11.22 -16.50 -10.09
C PRO A 351 11.57 -17.47 -11.22
N TYR A 352 12.62 -18.27 -11.05
CA TYR A 352 13.03 -19.27 -12.02
C TYR A 352 12.33 -20.59 -11.74
N TYR A 353 11.52 -21.08 -12.67
CA TYR A 353 10.77 -22.33 -12.52
C TYR A 353 11.46 -23.50 -13.21
N GLU A 354 11.63 -24.59 -12.47
CA GLU A 354 12.12 -25.88 -12.93
C GLU A 354 11.07 -26.94 -12.62
N ASN A 355 10.56 -27.63 -13.64
CA ASN A 355 9.43 -28.58 -13.51
C ASN A 355 8.20 -27.98 -12.78
N GLY A 356 7.92 -26.70 -13.04
CA GLY A 356 6.79 -25.96 -12.44
C GLY A 356 6.99 -25.52 -10.99
N LYS A 357 8.20 -25.68 -10.42
CA LYS A 357 8.53 -25.24 -9.05
C LYS A 357 9.68 -24.23 -9.08
N THR A 358 9.61 -23.20 -8.25
CA THR A 358 10.66 -22.16 -8.17
C THR A 358 11.79 -22.53 -7.20
N GLU A 359 11.50 -23.24 -6.11
CA GLU A 359 12.45 -23.52 -5.02
C GLU A 359 13.16 -22.26 -4.47
N GLY A 360 12.58 -21.07 -4.69
CA GLY A 360 13.18 -19.78 -4.30
C GLY A 360 14.26 -19.27 -5.25
N LYS A 361 14.56 -19.99 -6.36
CA LYS A 361 15.52 -19.56 -7.38
C LYS A 361 14.99 -18.32 -8.10
N VAL A 362 15.87 -17.36 -8.37
CA VAL A 362 15.54 -16.11 -9.08
C VAL A 362 16.48 -15.93 -10.27
N LYS A 363 15.92 -15.57 -11.42
CA LYS A 363 16.70 -15.14 -12.59
C LYS A 363 16.64 -13.62 -12.70
N GLN A 364 17.80 -13.01 -12.92
CA GLN A 364 17.96 -11.59 -13.12
C GLN A 364 18.57 -11.31 -14.49
N ILE A 365 17.97 -10.39 -15.23
CA ILE A 365 18.48 -9.89 -16.51
C ILE A 365 18.74 -8.39 -16.36
N GLN A 366 19.91 -7.95 -16.80
CA GLN A 366 20.31 -6.55 -16.82
C GLN A 366 20.34 -6.06 -18.26
N TYR A 367 19.76 -4.90 -18.50
CA TYR A 367 19.67 -4.27 -19.81
C TYR A 367 20.37 -2.91 -19.81
N LYS A 368 21.10 -2.63 -20.88
CA LYS A 368 21.65 -1.31 -21.19
C LYS A 368 20.93 -0.70 -22.38
N LEU A 369 20.76 0.62 -22.33
CA LEU A 369 20.25 1.39 -23.47
C LEU A 369 21.35 1.52 -24.52
N LYS A 370 21.03 1.24 -25.78
CA LYS A 370 21.94 1.41 -26.92
C LYS A 370 21.19 2.05 -28.08
N ASP A 371 21.92 2.78 -28.92
CA ASP A 371 21.39 3.26 -30.19
C ASP A 371 21.13 2.08 -31.14
N GLY A 372 19.95 2.06 -31.76
CA GLY A 372 19.62 1.16 -32.86
C GLY A 372 19.54 1.94 -34.18
N GLU A 373 19.19 1.24 -35.27
CA GLU A 373 19.14 1.86 -36.60
C GLU A 373 18.05 2.93 -36.74
N ALA A 374 16.88 2.70 -36.14
CA ALA A 374 15.72 3.61 -36.22
C ALA A 374 15.35 4.25 -34.88
N SER A 375 15.62 3.57 -33.77
CA SER A 375 15.37 4.05 -32.41
C SER A 375 16.35 3.40 -31.43
N ARG A 376 16.49 4.00 -30.25
CA ARG A 376 17.19 3.38 -29.12
C ARG A 376 16.48 2.09 -28.71
N LYS A 377 17.25 1.14 -28.19
CA LYS A 377 16.74 -0.15 -27.73
C LYS A 377 17.46 -0.62 -26.47
N PHE A 378 16.75 -1.39 -25.66
CA PHE A 378 17.37 -2.16 -24.58
C PHE A 378 18.08 -3.38 -25.15
N VAL A 379 19.31 -3.61 -24.69
CA VAL A 379 20.11 -4.79 -25.05
C VAL A 379 20.54 -5.47 -23.77
N VAL A 380 20.45 -6.80 -23.73
CA VAL A 380 20.92 -7.60 -22.61
C VAL A 380 22.42 -7.36 -22.42
N ASP A 381 22.77 -6.98 -21.20
CA ASP A 381 24.15 -6.78 -20.75
C ASP A 381 24.63 -7.98 -19.93
N ARG A 382 23.78 -8.48 -19.02
CA ARG A 382 24.14 -9.57 -18.11
C ARG A 382 22.93 -10.40 -17.70
N VAL A 383 23.13 -11.71 -17.55
CA VAL A 383 22.16 -12.65 -16.97
C VAL A 383 22.79 -13.29 -15.73
N ILE A 384 22.07 -13.28 -14.62
CA ILE A 384 22.49 -13.87 -13.35
C ILE A 384 21.38 -14.80 -12.86
N LYS A 385 21.76 -15.95 -12.31
CA LYS A 385 20.85 -16.87 -11.61
C LYS A 385 21.28 -16.95 -10.16
N PHE A 386 20.33 -16.79 -9.24
CA PHE A 386 20.52 -16.89 -7.80
C PHE A 386 19.83 -18.14 -7.27
#